data_AF-A0A352T834-F1
#
_entry.id   AF-A0A352T834-F1
#
_cell.length_a   1.000
_cell.length_b   1.000
_cell.length_c   1.000
_cell.angle_alpha   90.00
_cell.angle_beta   90.00
_cell.angle_gamma   90.00
#
_symmetry.space_group_name_H-M   'P 1'
#
loop_
_entity.id
_entity.type
_entity.pdbx_description
1 polymer ?
#
loop_
_entity_poly.entity_id
_entity_poly.type
_entity_poly.pdbx_seq_one_letter_code
_entity_poly.pdbx_strand_id
1 'polypeptide(L)'
;MANSSEKYSNDFKETIKVIFNETECSEWYKEFEKKFNKIKDEDDEIIGKYGCSIGAMELILFIRKRMRDEGLAPSIILENNEFEKNSKEHYNFIINSIENYSPKFIERFPCTYNTDIHKKRACIMKEKYDVSYNLIYDYDGWNYENLINQNSEKIKLNSEDWITKEGHLYYNELDHYLTYYVGLIKRLIEGQAKQMSCQDPGLKEIKREIELLKNIRKN
;
A
#
# COMPACT_ATOMS: atom_id res chain seq x y z
N MET A 1 -4.33 -19.10 -17.02
CA MET A 1 -4.04 -17.76 -16.49
C MET A 1 -5.29 -17.07 -15.95
N ALA A 2 -6.47 -17.23 -16.56
CA ALA A 2 -7.75 -16.71 -16.03
C ALA A 2 -8.07 -17.15 -14.58
N ASN A 3 -7.79 -18.41 -14.22
CA ASN A 3 -8.07 -18.91 -12.85
C ASN A 3 -7.20 -18.27 -11.75
N SER A 4 -6.04 -17.71 -12.09
CA SER A 4 -5.19 -17.02 -11.11
C SER A 4 -5.65 -15.60 -10.86
N SER A 5 -5.89 -14.78 -11.90
CA SER A 5 -6.28 -13.37 -11.73
C SER A 5 -7.61 -13.23 -10.98
N GLU A 6 -8.57 -14.11 -11.25
CA GLU A 6 -9.87 -14.11 -10.57
C GLU A 6 -9.74 -14.46 -9.09
N LYS A 7 -8.90 -15.44 -8.76
CA LYS A 7 -8.59 -15.81 -7.37
C LYS A 7 -7.96 -14.65 -6.60
N TYR A 8 -6.95 -13.99 -7.18
CA TYR A 8 -6.31 -12.82 -6.56
C TYR A 8 -7.29 -11.64 -6.46
N SER A 9 -8.16 -11.44 -7.46
CA SER A 9 -9.21 -10.41 -7.41
C SER A 9 -10.16 -10.60 -6.24
N ASN A 10 -10.68 -11.82 -6.07
CA ASN A 10 -11.61 -12.14 -4.99
C ASN A 10 -10.95 -12.04 -3.61
N ASP A 11 -9.72 -12.53 -3.47
CA ASP A 11 -8.96 -12.40 -2.22
C ASP A 11 -8.67 -10.93 -1.86
N PHE A 12 -8.38 -10.09 -2.85
CA PHE A 12 -8.20 -8.65 -2.64
C PHE A 12 -9.50 -7.96 -2.21
N LYS A 13 -10.62 -8.24 -2.88
CA LYS A 13 -11.95 -7.72 -2.48
C LYS A 13 -12.32 -8.11 -1.05
N GLU A 14 -12.13 -9.38 -0.68
CA GLU A 14 -12.34 -9.85 0.69
C GLU A 14 -11.41 -9.14 1.69
N THR A 15 -10.15 -8.95 1.31
CA THR A 15 -9.18 -8.22 2.14
C THR A 15 -9.63 -6.78 2.41
N ILE A 16 -10.12 -6.07 1.39
CA ILE A 16 -10.64 -4.70 1.53
C ILE A 16 -11.86 -4.67 2.47
N LYS A 17 -12.81 -5.61 2.31
CA LYS A 17 -13.95 -5.73 3.23
C LYS A 17 -13.49 -5.93 4.67
N VAL A 18 -12.50 -6.80 4.88
CA VAL A 18 -11.96 -7.12 6.21
C VAL A 18 -11.26 -5.92 6.84
N ILE A 19 -10.33 -5.29 6.12
CA ILE A 19 -9.54 -4.17 6.64
C ILE A 19 -10.45 -2.99 7.03
N PHE A 20 -11.39 -2.61 6.16
CA PHE A 20 -12.22 -1.41 6.38
C PHE A 20 -13.56 -1.68 7.05
N ASN A 21 -13.83 -2.93 7.44
CA ASN A 21 -15.15 -3.34 7.94
C ASN A 21 -16.30 -2.97 7.01
N GLU A 22 -16.07 -3.17 5.71
CA GLU A 22 -16.99 -2.77 4.65
C GLU A 22 -17.88 -3.93 4.18
N THR A 23 -19.02 -3.56 3.60
CA THR A 23 -19.99 -4.49 3.00
C THR A 23 -20.25 -4.09 1.55
N GLU A 24 -20.71 -5.03 0.73
CA GLU A 24 -21.01 -4.80 -0.68
C GLU A 24 -22.13 -3.76 -0.91
N CYS A 25 -22.92 -3.48 0.13
CA CYS A 25 -24.00 -2.49 0.06
C CYS A 25 -23.53 -1.05 0.28
N SER A 26 -22.34 -0.84 0.86
CA SER A 26 -21.88 0.51 1.21
C SER A 26 -21.52 1.34 -0.02
N GLU A 27 -21.72 2.65 0.06
CA GLU A 27 -21.38 3.57 -1.03
C GLU A 27 -19.88 3.58 -1.32
N TRP A 28 -19.05 3.55 -0.27
CA TRP A 28 -17.60 3.50 -0.42
C TRP A 28 -17.15 2.22 -1.13
N TYR A 29 -17.72 1.06 -0.77
CA TYR A 29 -17.34 -0.20 -1.41
C TYR A 29 -17.80 -0.28 -2.87
N LYS A 30 -18.96 0.27 -3.21
CA LYS A 30 -19.42 0.39 -4.61
C LYS A 30 -18.45 1.24 -5.45
N GLU A 31 -17.98 2.35 -4.91
CA GLU A 31 -16.97 3.18 -5.59
C GLU A 31 -15.61 2.49 -5.68
N PHE A 32 -15.19 1.78 -4.62
CA PHE A 32 -14.02 0.89 -4.67
C PHE A 32 -14.16 -0.14 -5.79
N GLU A 33 -15.29 -0.83 -5.90
CA GLU A 33 -15.51 -1.87 -6.90
C GLU A 33 -15.49 -1.31 -8.32
N LYS A 34 -16.07 -0.12 -8.54
CA LYS A 34 -15.99 0.59 -9.82
C LYS A 34 -14.54 0.88 -10.21
N LYS A 35 -13.73 1.41 -9.28
CA LYS A 35 -12.30 1.67 -9.50
C LYS A 35 -11.50 0.38 -9.71
N PHE A 36 -11.83 -0.66 -8.97
CA PHE A 36 -11.21 -1.97 -9.08
C PHE A 36 -11.51 -2.63 -10.43
N ASN A 37 -12.73 -2.52 -10.94
CA ASN A 37 -13.08 -3.05 -12.26
C ASN A 37 -12.35 -2.31 -13.37
N LYS A 38 -12.14 -0.99 -13.24
CA LYS A 38 -11.39 -0.17 -14.21
C LYS A 38 -9.98 -0.70 -14.50
N ILE A 39 -9.29 -1.26 -13.50
CA ILE A 39 -7.92 -1.78 -13.71
C ILE A 39 -7.90 -3.03 -14.63
N LYS A 40 -9.07 -3.66 -14.80
CA LYS A 40 -9.27 -4.83 -15.66
C LYS A 40 -9.66 -4.45 -17.09
N ASP A 41 -9.95 -3.18 -17.34
CA ASP A 41 -10.29 -2.69 -18.68
C ASP A 41 -9.05 -2.79 -19.58
N GLU A 42 -9.25 -3.20 -20.83
CA GLU A 42 -8.17 -3.35 -21.82
C GLU A 42 -7.47 -2.01 -22.11
N ASP A 43 -8.20 -0.90 -21.99
CA ASP A 43 -7.67 0.46 -22.20
C ASP A 43 -6.76 0.95 -21.05
N ASP A 44 -6.76 0.29 -19.89
CA ASP A 44 -5.93 0.68 -18.74
C ASP A 44 -4.52 0.07 -18.85
N GLU A 45 -3.72 0.46 -19.84
CA GLU A 45 -2.42 -0.17 -20.08
C GLU A 45 -1.40 0.05 -18.95
N ILE A 46 -0.46 -0.91 -18.80
CA ILE A 46 0.69 -0.74 -17.92
C ILE A 46 1.65 0.28 -18.56
N ILE A 47 1.88 1.39 -17.87
CA ILE A 47 2.74 2.50 -18.31
C ILE A 47 4.05 2.60 -17.51
N GLY A 48 4.28 1.67 -16.57
CA GLY A 48 5.45 1.71 -15.69
C GLY A 48 5.82 0.35 -15.10
N LYS A 49 6.59 0.36 -14.02
CA LYS A 49 7.01 -0.86 -13.32
C LYS A 49 5.91 -1.39 -12.40
N TYR A 50 6.04 -2.65 -12.01
CA TYR A 50 5.23 -3.25 -10.95
C TYR A 50 3.70 -3.14 -11.15
N GLY A 51 3.23 -3.17 -12.40
CA GLY A 51 1.80 -3.08 -12.71
C GLY A 51 1.23 -1.66 -12.63
N CYS A 52 2.08 -0.64 -12.68
CA CYS A 52 1.70 0.76 -12.73
C CYS A 52 0.86 1.05 -13.98
N SER A 53 -0.43 1.32 -13.77
CA SER A 53 -1.39 1.85 -14.74
C SER A 53 -2.14 3.03 -14.13
N ILE A 54 -2.89 3.79 -14.94
CA ILE A 54 -3.67 4.93 -14.44
C ILE A 54 -4.75 4.46 -13.46
N GLY A 55 -5.47 3.39 -13.81
CA GLY A 55 -6.49 2.77 -12.97
C GLY A 55 -5.91 2.22 -11.66
N ALA A 56 -4.74 1.57 -11.71
CA ALA A 56 -4.07 1.07 -10.52
C ALA A 56 -3.69 2.21 -9.55
N MET A 57 -3.13 3.31 -10.08
CA MET A 57 -2.82 4.50 -9.30
C MET A 57 -4.09 5.11 -8.68
N GLU A 58 -5.15 5.33 -9.47
CA GLU A 58 -6.41 5.88 -8.97
C GLU A 58 -7.06 5.02 -7.87
N LEU A 59 -6.97 3.69 -7.99
CA LEU A 59 -7.49 2.75 -7.01
C LEU A 59 -6.70 2.84 -5.69
N ILE A 60 -5.36 2.81 -5.75
CA ILE A 60 -4.52 2.84 -4.56
C ILE A 60 -4.66 4.17 -3.81
N LEU A 61 -4.72 5.29 -4.51
CA LEU A 61 -4.96 6.59 -3.87
C LEU A 61 -6.32 6.66 -3.18
N PHE A 62 -7.35 6.07 -3.79
CA PHE A 62 -8.66 5.96 -3.15
C PHE A 62 -8.63 5.13 -1.86
N ILE A 63 -7.89 4.02 -1.86
CA ILE A 63 -7.71 3.15 -0.69
C ILE A 63 -6.90 3.86 0.40
N ARG A 64 -5.79 4.51 0.04
CA ARG A 64 -4.92 5.26 0.96
C ARG A 64 -5.65 6.36 1.69
N LYS A 65 -6.51 7.11 0.99
CA LYS A 65 -7.39 8.09 1.63
C LYS A 65 -8.23 7.44 2.74
N ARG A 66 -8.83 6.28 2.47
CA ARG A 66 -9.61 5.55 3.47
C ARG A 66 -8.75 5.04 4.64
N MET A 67 -7.51 4.60 4.37
CA MET A 67 -6.57 4.22 5.42
C MET A 67 -6.31 5.38 6.39
N ARG A 68 -6.11 6.60 5.88
CA ARG A 68 -5.95 7.80 6.71
C ARG A 68 -7.22 8.11 7.50
N ASP A 69 -8.38 8.14 6.83
CA ASP A 69 -9.67 8.41 7.47
C ASP A 69 -9.95 7.44 8.63
N GLU A 70 -9.47 6.19 8.53
CA GLU A 70 -9.64 5.17 9.58
C GLU A 70 -8.51 5.12 10.61
N GLY A 71 -7.40 5.86 10.46
CA GLY A 71 -6.23 5.79 11.35
C GLY A 71 -5.35 4.56 11.15
N LEU A 72 -5.43 3.93 9.96
CA LEU A 72 -4.56 2.86 9.48
C LEU A 72 -3.31 3.39 8.77
N ALA A 73 -3.28 4.68 8.45
CA ALA A 73 -2.13 5.38 7.88
C ALA A 73 -2.00 6.76 8.53
N PRO A 74 -0.79 7.35 8.56
CA PRO A 74 -0.60 8.69 9.10
C PRO A 74 -1.45 9.72 8.36
N SER A 75 -2.10 10.61 9.09
CA SER A 75 -2.75 11.81 8.52
C SER A 75 -1.75 12.91 8.18
N ILE A 76 -0.46 12.65 8.41
CA ILE A 76 0.65 13.55 8.14
C ILE A 76 1.55 12.97 7.04
N ILE A 77 2.71 13.57 6.93
CA ILE A 77 3.31 14.03 5.69
C ILE A 77 4.75 13.60 5.85
N LEU A 78 4.99 12.32 5.49
CA LEU A 78 6.15 11.53 5.92
C LEU A 78 7.46 11.94 5.22
N GLU A 79 7.37 12.36 3.95
CA GLU A 79 8.53 12.79 3.16
C GLU A 79 8.76 14.30 3.36
N ASN A 80 9.28 14.65 4.53
CA ASN A 80 9.53 16.03 4.90
C ASN A 80 10.91 16.50 4.38
N ASN A 81 10.96 17.67 3.73
CA ASN A 81 12.20 18.30 3.27
C ASN A 81 13.08 18.85 4.41
N GLU A 82 12.60 18.82 5.65
CA GLU A 82 13.36 19.23 6.83
C GLU A 82 14.56 18.31 7.14
N PHE A 83 14.48 17.04 6.76
CA PHE A 83 15.55 16.06 7.03
C PHE A 83 16.21 15.59 5.75
N GLU A 84 17.52 15.35 5.80
CA GLU A 84 18.22 14.71 4.69
C GLU A 84 17.63 13.33 4.45
N LYS A 85 17.27 13.03 3.19
CA LYS A 85 16.70 11.75 2.81
C LYS A 85 17.62 10.60 3.24
N ASN A 86 17.04 9.57 3.84
CA ASN A 86 17.72 8.42 4.40
C ASN A 86 18.62 8.69 5.63
N SER A 87 18.57 9.89 6.22
CA SER A 87 19.22 10.17 7.51
C SER A 87 18.52 9.48 8.68
N LYS A 88 19.21 9.39 9.82
CA LYS A 88 18.64 8.86 11.06
C LYS A 88 17.42 9.67 11.50
N GLU A 89 17.49 10.99 11.35
CA GLU A 89 16.44 11.94 11.70
C GLU A 89 15.21 11.74 10.81
N HIS A 90 15.39 11.59 9.50
CA HIS A 90 14.31 11.31 8.55
C HIS A 90 13.53 10.04 8.93
N TYR A 91 14.24 8.97 9.29
CA TYR A 91 13.58 7.72 9.69
C TYR A 91 12.97 7.76 11.07
N ASN A 92 13.61 8.40 12.05
CA ASN A 92 13.00 8.63 13.35
C ASN A 92 11.69 9.40 13.18
N PHE A 93 11.65 10.39 12.28
CA PHE A 93 10.43 11.09 11.94
C PHE A 93 9.37 10.15 11.36
N ILE A 94 9.70 9.29 10.38
CA ILE A 94 8.76 8.31 9.82
C ILE A 94 8.22 7.37 10.90
N ILE A 95 9.09 6.76 11.71
CA ILE A 95 8.72 5.82 12.78
C ILE A 95 7.79 6.50 13.79
N ASN A 96 8.20 7.67 14.30
CA ASN A 96 7.39 8.44 15.24
C ASN A 96 6.05 8.86 14.62
N SER A 97 6.02 9.09 13.31
CA SER A 97 4.78 9.44 12.61
C SER A 97 3.82 8.26 12.52
N ILE A 98 4.32 7.05 12.25
CA ILE A 98 3.51 5.82 12.30
C ILE A 98 2.99 5.61 13.73
N GLU A 99 3.87 5.71 14.74
CA GLU A 99 3.54 5.55 16.16
C GLU A 99 2.44 6.53 16.63
N ASN A 100 2.53 7.79 16.22
CA ASN A 100 1.62 8.84 16.70
C ASN A 100 0.32 8.94 15.87
N TYR A 101 0.38 8.64 14.57
CA TYR A 101 -0.73 8.94 13.65
C TYR A 101 -1.36 7.69 13.01
N SER A 102 -0.86 6.48 13.26
CA SER A 102 -1.46 5.22 12.77
C SER A 102 -1.82 4.22 13.89
N PRO A 103 -2.48 4.65 14.99
CA PRO A 103 -2.70 3.77 16.14
C PRO A 103 -3.50 2.50 15.80
N LYS A 104 -4.45 2.55 14.86
CA LYS A 104 -5.22 1.36 14.48
C LYS A 104 -4.40 0.37 13.65
N PHE A 105 -3.42 0.84 12.89
CA PHE A 105 -2.48 -0.07 12.20
C PHE A 105 -1.70 -0.88 13.23
N ILE A 106 -1.17 -0.22 14.26
CA ILE A 106 -0.39 -0.86 15.33
C ILE A 106 -1.26 -1.85 16.12
N GLU A 107 -2.49 -1.47 16.42
CA GLU A 107 -3.45 -2.34 17.14
C GLU A 107 -3.83 -3.58 16.33
N ARG A 108 -4.11 -3.42 15.03
CA ARG A 108 -4.62 -4.51 14.17
C ARG A 108 -3.53 -5.39 13.57
N PHE A 109 -2.32 -4.84 13.39
CA PHE A 109 -1.19 -5.51 12.76
C PHE A 109 0.07 -5.43 13.64
N PRO A 110 0.01 -5.85 14.93
CA PRO A 110 1.10 -5.65 15.87
C PRO A 110 2.35 -6.46 15.50
N CYS A 111 2.21 -7.65 14.88
CA CYS A 111 3.38 -8.43 14.47
C CYS A 111 4.08 -7.74 13.31
N THR A 112 3.30 -7.38 12.28
CA THR A 112 3.79 -6.68 11.09
C THR A 112 4.49 -5.37 11.47
N TYR A 113 3.84 -4.55 12.32
CA TYR A 113 4.39 -3.30 12.82
C TYR A 113 5.75 -3.52 13.51
N ASN A 114 5.82 -4.47 14.44
CA ASN A 114 7.06 -4.75 15.16
C ASN A 114 8.18 -5.23 14.23
N THR A 115 7.86 -6.09 13.26
CA THR A 115 8.83 -6.57 12.26
C THR A 115 9.36 -5.42 11.40
N ASP A 116 8.48 -4.56 10.90
CA ASP A 116 8.84 -3.40 10.06
C ASP A 116 9.71 -2.39 10.82
N ILE A 117 9.24 -1.93 11.98
CA ILE A 117 9.97 -0.97 12.80
C ILE A 117 11.30 -1.54 13.30
N HIS A 118 11.35 -2.83 13.66
CA HIS A 118 12.60 -3.48 14.06
C HIS A 118 13.62 -3.50 12.92
N LYS A 119 13.21 -3.86 11.69
CA LYS A 119 14.09 -3.83 10.51
C LYS A 119 14.60 -2.43 10.21
N LYS A 120 13.71 -1.42 10.23
CA LYS A 120 14.10 -0.01 10.04
C LYS A 120 15.13 0.39 11.11
N ARG A 121 14.81 0.21 12.40
CA ARG A 121 15.72 0.56 13.52
C ARG A 121 17.07 -0.14 13.42
N ALA A 122 17.10 -1.45 13.17
CA ALA A 122 18.34 -2.23 13.04
C ALA A 122 19.24 -1.69 11.92
N CYS A 123 18.67 -1.38 10.75
CA CYS A 123 19.41 -0.84 9.62
C CYS A 123 20.00 0.54 9.91
N ILE A 124 19.25 1.42 10.58
CA ILE A 124 19.59 2.84 10.72
C ILE A 124 20.47 3.10 11.95
N MET A 125 20.19 2.40 13.05
CA MET A 125 20.91 2.57 14.30
C MET A 125 22.25 1.83 14.32
N LYS A 126 22.58 1.05 13.26
CA LYS A 126 23.75 0.17 13.16
C LYS A 126 23.91 -0.71 14.41
N GLU A 127 22.80 -1.05 15.04
CA GLU A 127 22.79 -2.04 16.10
C GLU A 127 23.28 -3.36 15.48
N LYS A 128 24.06 -4.15 16.23
CA LYS A 128 24.70 -5.39 15.74
C LYS A 128 23.65 -6.44 15.34
N TYR A 129 23.05 -6.28 14.18
CA TYR A 129 22.08 -7.19 13.62
C TYR A 129 22.40 -7.41 12.14
N ASP A 130 22.32 -8.67 11.73
CA ASP A 130 22.62 -9.14 10.38
C ASP A 130 21.40 -8.95 9.46
N VAL A 131 20.86 -7.72 9.45
CA VAL A 131 19.66 -7.35 8.67
C VAL A 131 20.01 -6.25 7.70
N SER A 132 20.13 -6.61 6.42
CA SER A 132 20.16 -5.64 5.33
C SER A 132 18.72 -5.22 5.02
N TYR A 133 18.39 -3.95 5.28
CA TYR A 133 17.12 -3.35 4.87
C TYR A 133 17.39 -2.46 3.64
N ASN A 134 16.68 -2.72 2.55
CA ASN A 134 16.86 -1.95 1.32
C ASN A 134 15.79 -0.86 1.26
N LEU A 135 16.26 0.38 1.31
CA LEU A 135 15.44 1.59 1.38
C LEU A 135 14.63 1.86 0.10
N ILE A 136 14.96 1.21 -1.02
CA ILE A 136 14.17 1.29 -2.26
C ILE A 136 12.81 0.61 -2.09
N TYR A 137 12.68 -0.36 -1.17
CA TYR A 137 11.41 -1.05 -0.92
C TYR A 137 10.37 -0.19 -0.19
N ASP A 138 10.80 0.95 0.37
CA ASP A 138 9.88 1.91 0.97
C ASP A 138 9.04 2.67 -0.07
N TYR A 139 9.37 2.57 -1.36
CA TYR A 139 8.67 3.27 -2.43
C TYR A 139 7.96 2.30 -3.39
N ASP A 140 6.80 2.70 -3.90
CA ASP A 140 6.05 1.90 -4.87
C ASP A 140 6.68 1.85 -6.27
N GLY A 141 7.53 2.83 -6.60
CA GLY A 141 8.19 2.97 -7.89
C GLY A 141 7.22 3.21 -9.06
N TRP A 142 6.02 3.70 -8.78
CA TRP A 142 5.02 4.06 -9.78
C TRP A 142 5.25 5.49 -10.29
N ASN A 143 5.01 5.76 -11.57
CA ASN A 143 5.19 7.09 -12.15
C ASN A 143 3.85 7.83 -12.22
N TYR A 144 3.68 8.78 -11.30
CA TYR A 144 2.45 9.56 -11.17
C TYR A 144 2.45 10.88 -11.97
N GLU A 145 3.50 11.16 -12.75
CA GLU A 145 3.63 12.40 -13.51
C GLU A 145 2.41 12.66 -14.43
N ASN A 146 1.87 11.61 -15.05
CA ASN A 146 0.68 11.71 -15.90
C ASN A 146 -0.55 12.19 -15.12
N LEU A 147 -0.77 11.67 -13.91
CA LEU A 147 -1.86 12.10 -13.04
C LEU A 147 -1.64 13.57 -12.61
N ILE A 148 -0.43 13.89 -12.15
CA ILE A 148 -0.03 15.24 -11.71
C ILE A 148 -0.29 16.27 -12.81
N ASN A 149 0.07 15.94 -14.05
CA ASN A 149 -0.04 16.85 -15.18
C ASN A 149 -1.49 17.01 -15.69
N GLN A 150 -2.32 15.94 -15.64
CA GLN A 150 -3.71 15.99 -16.10
C GLN A 150 -4.65 16.71 -15.13
N ASN A 151 -4.32 16.77 -13.83
CA ASN A 151 -5.18 17.34 -12.80
C ASN A 151 -4.38 17.99 -11.66
N SER A 152 -3.53 18.96 -12.00
CA SER A 152 -2.63 19.63 -11.04
C SER A 152 -3.37 20.30 -9.86
N GLU A 153 -4.61 20.77 -10.04
CA GLU A 153 -5.45 21.34 -8.98
C GLU A 153 -6.20 20.28 -8.15
N LYS A 154 -6.62 19.16 -8.76
CA LYS A 154 -7.30 18.05 -8.06
C LYS A 154 -6.33 17.22 -7.22
N ILE A 155 -5.08 17.10 -7.66
CA ILE A 155 -4.00 16.45 -6.89
C ILE A 155 -3.49 17.37 -5.79
N LYS A 156 -3.58 18.71 -5.94
CA LYS A 156 -3.42 19.63 -4.81
C LYS A 156 -4.47 19.40 -3.71
N LEU A 157 -5.67 18.91 -4.05
CA LEU A 157 -6.69 18.48 -3.08
C LEU A 157 -6.38 17.10 -2.44
N ASN A 158 -5.62 16.23 -3.14
CA ASN A 158 -5.08 14.96 -2.64
C ASN A 158 -3.61 15.08 -2.17
N SER A 159 -3.19 16.27 -1.76
CA SER A 159 -1.86 16.53 -1.15
C SER A 159 -1.59 15.72 0.12
N GLU A 160 -2.59 14.97 0.59
CA GLU A 160 -2.54 13.99 1.66
C GLU A 160 -2.04 12.60 1.24
N ASP A 161 -1.88 12.31 -0.06
CA ASP A 161 -1.43 11.01 -0.60
C ASP A 161 0.05 10.97 -1.03
N TRP A 162 0.80 12.07 -0.87
CA TRP A 162 2.28 12.06 -0.82
C TRP A 162 2.91 11.37 -2.02
N ILE A 163 2.55 11.87 -3.20
CA ILE A 163 3.00 11.34 -4.47
C ILE A 163 4.08 12.28 -5.03
N THR A 164 5.26 11.74 -5.29
CA THR A 164 6.32 12.41 -6.07
C THR A 164 6.26 11.96 -7.53
N LYS A 165 7.05 12.60 -8.41
CA LYS A 165 7.20 12.11 -9.78
C LYS A 165 7.85 10.72 -9.81
N GLU A 166 8.65 10.43 -8.78
CA GLU A 166 9.43 9.22 -8.63
C GLU A 166 8.69 8.09 -7.90
N GLY A 167 7.49 8.35 -7.34
CA GLY A 167 6.65 7.37 -6.66
C GLY A 167 6.06 7.86 -5.34
N HIS A 168 5.55 6.93 -4.55
CA HIS A 168 5.03 7.17 -3.22
C HIS A 168 5.83 6.41 -2.16
N LEU A 169 6.18 7.09 -1.07
CA LEU A 169 6.70 6.47 0.15
C LEU A 169 5.55 5.78 0.89
N TYR A 170 5.58 4.45 0.99
CA TYR A 170 4.53 3.70 1.70
C TYR A 170 4.34 4.20 3.13
N TYR A 171 3.08 4.32 3.55
CA TYR A 171 2.78 4.72 4.93
C TYR A 171 3.26 3.70 5.96
N ASN A 172 3.10 2.42 5.64
CA ASN A 172 3.47 1.26 6.43
C ASN A 172 3.35 0.00 5.57
N GLU A 173 3.67 -1.17 6.13
CA GLU A 173 3.59 -2.43 5.40
C GLU A 173 2.19 -2.78 4.88
N LEU A 174 1.09 -2.29 5.50
CA LEU A 174 -0.26 -2.54 4.98
C LEU A 174 -0.46 -1.83 3.63
N ASP A 175 0.00 -0.60 3.51
CA ASP A 175 -0.05 0.15 2.24
C ASP A 175 0.82 -0.53 1.16
N HIS A 176 2.03 -0.95 1.54
CA HIS A 176 2.91 -1.73 0.68
C HIS A 176 2.21 -3.00 0.18
N TYR A 177 1.58 -3.75 1.08
CA TYR A 177 0.84 -4.95 0.76
C TYR A 177 -0.30 -4.70 -0.24
N LEU A 178 -1.13 -3.70 0.01
CA LEU A 178 -2.27 -3.38 -0.85
C LEU A 178 -1.83 -2.94 -2.24
N THR A 179 -0.80 -2.09 -2.31
CA THR A 179 -0.22 -1.60 -3.57
C THR A 179 0.40 -2.74 -4.38
N TYR A 180 1.18 -3.60 -3.73
CA TYR A 180 1.75 -4.78 -4.36
C TYR A 180 0.66 -5.73 -4.91
N TYR A 181 -0.42 -5.92 -4.15
CA TYR A 181 -1.54 -6.77 -4.56
C TYR A 181 -2.23 -6.25 -5.83
N VAL A 182 -2.53 -4.95 -5.89
CA VAL A 182 -3.11 -4.31 -7.08
C VAL A 182 -2.18 -4.45 -8.29
N GLY A 183 -0.89 -4.12 -8.11
CA GLY A 183 0.10 -4.26 -9.17
C GLY A 183 0.25 -5.70 -9.67
N LEU A 184 0.14 -6.70 -8.78
CA LEU A 184 0.15 -8.11 -9.16
C LEU A 184 -1.08 -8.51 -9.97
N ILE A 185 -2.28 -8.11 -9.55
CA ILE A 185 -3.52 -8.37 -10.29
C ILE A 185 -3.41 -7.81 -11.70
N LYS A 186 -2.92 -6.57 -11.85
CA LYS A 186 -2.74 -5.95 -13.16
C LYS A 186 -1.78 -6.75 -14.04
N ARG A 187 -0.61 -7.12 -13.52
CA ARG A 187 0.35 -7.96 -14.28
C ARG A 187 -0.19 -9.34 -14.63
N LEU A 188 -1.07 -9.92 -13.81
CA LEU A 188 -1.70 -11.21 -14.11
C LEU A 188 -2.73 -11.10 -15.25
N ILE A 189 -3.48 -10.00 -15.29
CA ILE A 189 -4.43 -9.69 -16.36
C ILE A 189 -3.69 -9.54 -17.69
N GLU A 190 -2.58 -8.80 -17.70
CA GLU A 190 -1.71 -8.61 -18.87
C GLU A 190 -0.84 -9.83 -19.22
N GLY A 191 -0.97 -10.94 -18.49
CA GLY A 191 -0.14 -12.14 -18.71
C GLY A 191 1.36 -11.98 -18.40
N GLN A 192 1.76 -10.87 -17.77
CA GLN A 192 3.16 -10.54 -17.42
C GLN A 192 3.65 -11.21 -16.13
N ALA A 193 2.74 -11.74 -15.30
CA ALA A 193 3.07 -12.47 -14.08
C ALA A 193 2.46 -13.87 -14.07
N LYS A 194 3.15 -14.83 -13.44
CA LYS A 194 2.64 -16.21 -13.24
C LYS A 194 2.23 -16.48 -11.80
N GLN A 195 2.87 -15.82 -10.82
CA GLN A 195 2.54 -15.94 -9.40
C GLN A 195 3.13 -14.79 -8.60
N MET A 196 2.57 -14.58 -7.41
CA MET A 196 3.17 -13.75 -6.36
C MET A 196 4.52 -14.32 -5.94
N SER A 197 5.64 -13.70 -6.33
CA SER A 197 6.97 -14.01 -5.78
C SER A 197 7.14 -13.28 -4.44
N CYS A 198 6.32 -13.63 -3.44
CA CYS A 198 6.40 -13.04 -2.11
C CYS A 198 7.55 -13.67 -1.33
N GLN A 199 8.71 -13.02 -1.38
CA GLN A 199 9.81 -13.31 -0.46
C GLN A 199 9.82 -12.35 0.75
N ASP A 200 9.03 -11.28 0.73
CA ASP A 200 8.97 -10.32 1.84
C ASP A 200 8.26 -10.92 3.07
N PRO A 201 8.93 -11.00 4.24
CA PRO A 201 8.33 -11.46 5.48
C PRO A 201 7.13 -10.62 5.96
N GLY A 202 7.14 -9.30 5.78
CA GLY A 202 6.06 -8.40 6.22
C GLY A 202 4.76 -8.68 5.48
N LEU A 203 4.84 -8.97 4.18
CA LEU A 203 3.68 -9.35 3.37
C LEU A 203 3.05 -10.69 3.79
N LYS A 204 3.86 -11.65 4.28
CA LYS A 204 3.34 -12.93 4.79
C LYS A 204 2.62 -12.74 6.13
N GLU A 205 3.15 -11.86 6.98
CA GLU A 205 2.55 -11.53 8.28
C GLU A 205 1.20 -10.82 8.10
N ILE A 206 1.13 -9.80 7.25
CA ILE A 206 -0.14 -9.11 6.91
C ILE A 206 -1.17 -10.10 6.38
N LYS A 207 -0.77 -10.97 5.45
CA LYS A 207 -1.68 -11.98 4.91
C LYS A 207 -2.21 -12.90 6.01
N ARG A 208 -1.36 -13.34 6.93
CA ARG A 208 -1.77 -14.18 8.07
C ARG A 208 -2.74 -13.43 8.99
N GLU A 209 -2.44 -12.18 9.33
CA GLU A 209 -3.29 -11.33 10.18
C GLU A 209 -4.66 -11.09 9.53
N ILE A 210 -4.72 -10.82 8.23
CA ILE A 210 -5.97 -10.70 7.46
C ILE A 210 -6.77 -12.02 7.50
N GLU A 211 -6.13 -13.18 7.31
CA GLU A 211 -6.81 -14.47 7.40
C GLU A 211 -7.38 -14.75 8.80
N LEU A 212 -6.68 -14.34 9.86
CA LEU A 212 -7.21 -14.41 11.23
C LEU A 212 -8.44 -13.51 11.39
N LEU A 213 -8.39 -12.27 10.91
CA LEU A 213 -9.51 -11.33 10.94
C LEU A 213 -10.72 -11.83 10.14
N LYS A 214 -10.48 -12.46 8.96
CA LYS A 214 -11.51 -13.13 8.17
C LYS A 214 -12.23 -14.23 8.96
N ASN A 215 -11.48 -15.02 9.72
CA ASN A 215 -12.05 -16.12 10.52
C ASN A 215 -12.84 -15.62 11.72
N ILE A 216 -12.43 -14.51 12.35
CA ILE A 216 -13.19 -13.88 13.45
C ILE A 216 -14.57 -13.41 12.97
N ARG A 217 -14.68 -12.84 11.76
CA ARG A 217 -15.95 -12.36 11.20
C ARG A 217 -16.94 -13.43 10.73
N LYS A 218 -16.49 -14.66 10.57
CA LYS A 218 -17.35 -15.79 10.17
C LYS A 218 -18.09 -16.42 11.35
N ASN A 219 -17.68 -16.10 12.58
CA ASN A 219 -18.29 -16.54 13.83
C ASN A 219 -19.16 -15.44 14.43
#